data_AF-A0AAW9HN41-F1
#
_entry.id   AF-A0AAW9HN41-F1
#
_cell.length_a   1.000
_cell.length_b   1.000
_cell.length_c   1.000
_cell.angle_alpha   90.00
_cell.angle_beta   90.00
_cell.angle_gamma   90.00
#
_symmetry.space_group_name_H-M   'P 1'
#
loop_
_entity.id
_entity.type
_entity.pdbx_description
1 polymer ?
#
loop_
_entity_poly.entity_id
_entity_poly.type
_entity_poly.pdbx_seq_one_letter_code
_entity_poly.pdbx_strand_id
1 'polypeptide(L)'
;MHNPTQRAKIEDVKKEEVKDPIVWIDCEMTGLDLSIDELVEISVVVTDGDLNPVDEGIDIVIRPSEAAENSMGDFVRDMHTNSGLINEWVQGVALGEAEQQVLDYLSARIPAGKAPLGGNSVGTDKMFLEKYMPKLIEFLHYRIIDVSSLKELTKRWYPRVYFASPKKFGNHRALGDIYDSIDELRYYREVLFPHDDGPNVSESEKIAHTVEGKTAKLVSADSPTTPASALPLTAPDFCGVRGFANNTSISR
;
A
#
# COMPACT_ATOMS: atom_id res chain seq x y z
N MET A 1 -11.67 36.20 -49.84
CA MET A 1 -11.37 36.79 -48.52
C MET A 1 -11.68 35.74 -47.46
N HIS A 2 -10.68 34.92 -47.11
CA HIS A 2 -10.77 33.89 -46.07
C HIS A 2 -10.47 34.56 -44.74
N ASN A 3 -11.36 34.44 -43.76
CA ASN A 3 -11.20 35.01 -42.43
C ASN A 3 -10.51 33.97 -41.52
N PRO A 4 -9.24 34.13 -41.12
CA PRO A 4 -8.50 33.12 -40.41
C PRO A 4 -8.37 33.51 -38.94
N THR A 5 -9.46 33.40 -38.15
CA THR A 5 -9.32 33.51 -36.67
C THR A 5 -10.39 32.72 -35.92
N GLN A 6 -10.37 31.40 -36.07
CA GLN A 6 -10.84 30.48 -35.04
C GLN A 6 -9.73 29.47 -34.78
N ARG A 7 -8.61 29.96 -34.20
CA ARG A 7 -7.70 29.08 -33.47
C ARG A 7 -8.35 28.81 -32.13
N ALA A 8 -8.68 27.54 -31.92
CA ALA A 8 -9.25 26.99 -30.70
C ALA A 8 -8.54 27.56 -29.46
N LYS A 9 -9.34 28.08 -28.53
CA LYS A 9 -8.93 28.17 -27.14
C LYS A 9 -8.77 26.74 -26.65
N ILE A 10 -7.52 26.29 -26.53
CA ILE A 10 -7.20 25.17 -25.66
C ILE A 10 -7.40 25.74 -24.26
N GLU A 11 -8.57 25.51 -23.70
CA GLU A 11 -8.83 25.81 -22.30
C GLU A 11 -8.03 24.79 -21.49
N ASP A 12 -6.98 25.27 -20.83
CA ASP A 12 -6.37 24.59 -19.70
C ASP A 12 -7.44 24.45 -18.62
N VAL A 13 -8.28 23.41 -18.73
CA VAL A 13 -9.16 22.98 -17.66
C VAL A 13 -8.23 22.54 -16.53
N LYS A 14 -8.09 23.38 -15.51
CA LYS A 14 -7.42 23.00 -14.26
C LYS A 14 -8.15 21.77 -13.73
N LYS A 15 -7.52 20.61 -13.87
CA LYS A 15 -7.96 19.38 -13.22
C LYS A 15 -7.92 19.66 -11.72
N GLU A 16 -9.06 19.62 -11.04
CA GLU A 16 -9.08 19.72 -9.58
C GLU A 16 -8.24 18.56 -9.04
N GLU A 17 -7.26 18.91 -8.20
CA GLU A 17 -6.37 17.94 -7.57
C GLU A 17 -7.19 17.13 -6.56
N VAL A 18 -7.11 15.80 -6.65
CA VAL A 18 -7.77 14.91 -5.69
C VAL A 18 -7.14 15.14 -4.31
N LYS A 19 -7.95 15.60 -3.35
CA LYS A 19 -7.49 15.91 -2.00
C LYS A 19 -7.30 14.64 -1.19
N ASP A 20 -6.14 14.52 -0.54
CA ASP A 20 -5.75 13.41 0.33
C ASP A 20 -6.05 12.02 -0.29
N PRO A 21 -5.53 11.76 -1.52
CA PRO A 21 -5.95 10.61 -2.30
C PRO A 21 -5.52 9.28 -1.67
N ILE A 22 -6.34 8.25 -1.88
CA ILE A 22 -6.02 6.86 -1.53
C ILE A 22 -6.12 6.02 -2.81
N VAL A 23 -5.14 5.16 -3.05
CA VAL A 23 -5.16 4.21 -4.17
C VAL A 23 -5.53 2.84 -3.63
N TRP A 24 -6.73 2.39 -3.97
CA TRP A 24 -7.24 1.08 -3.59
C TRP A 24 -6.82 0.06 -4.63
N ILE A 25 -6.15 -0.99 -4.20
CA ILE A 25 -5.74 -2.09 -5.08
C ILE A 25 -6.14 -3.40 -4.43
N ASP A 26 -6.67 -4.29 -5.25
CA ASP A 26 -6.88 -5.70 -4.93
C ASP A 26 -6.31 -6.52 -6.09
N CYS A 27 -5.70 -7.64 -5.75
CA CYS A 27 -5.02 -8.52 -6.69
C CYS A 27 -5.52 -9.94 -6.52
N GLU A 28 -5.76 -10.61 -7.63
CA GLU A 28 -5.94 -12.06 -7.65
C GLU A 28 -4.65 -12.73 -8.08
N MET A 29 -4.35 -13.87 -7.45
CA MET A 29 -3.12 -14.63 -7.68
C MET A 29 -3.40 -16.11 -7.91
N THR A 30 -2.44 -16.82 -8.51
CA THR A 30 -2.47 -18.30 -8.59
C THR A 30 -2.24 -18.99 -7.24
N GLY A 31 -1.86 -18.23 -6.20
CA GLY A 31 -1.59 -18.70 -4.85
C GLY A 31 -0.88 -17.61 -4.03
N LEU A 32 -0.20 -18.00 -2.95
CA LEU A 32 0.44 -17.07 -1.99
C LEU A 32 1.96 -17.27 -1.86
N ASP A 33 2.55 -18.20 -2.60
CA ASP A 33 3.99 -18.42 -2.63
C ASP A 33 4.63 -17.54 -3.71
N LEU A 34 5.25 -16.45 -3.27
CA LEU A 34 5.95 -15.51 -4.14
C LEU A 34 7.02 -16.16 -5.03
N SER A 35 7.50 -17.37 -4.78
CA SER A 35 8.49 -18.03 -5.64
C SER A 35 7.90 -18.65 -6.91
N ILE A 36 6.63 -19.06 -6.87
CA ILE A 36 5.96 -19.81 -7.95
C ILE A 36 4.64 -19.18 -8.41
N ASP A 37 3.97 -18.41 -7.57
CA ASP A 37 2.67 -17.84 -7.86
C ASP A 37 2.78 -16.48 -8.54
N GLU A 38 1.82 -16.19 -9.42
CA GLU A 38 1.78 -15.01 -10.27
C GLU A 38 0.46 -14.24 -10.11
N LEU A 39 0.49 -12.94 -10.45
CA LEU A 39 -0.68 -12.07 -10.54
C LEU A 39 -1.54 -12.47 -11.75
N VAL A 40 -2.85 -12.53 -11.56
CA VAL A 40 -3.83 -12.90 -12.61
C VAL A 40 -4.95 -11.88 -12.80
N GLU A 41 -5.18 -11.00 -11.84
CA GLU A 41 -6.07 -9.85 -11.96
C GLU A 41 -5.51 -8.72 -11.10
N ILE A 42 -5.65 -7.48 -11.56
CA ILE A 42 -5.41 -6.29 -10.75
C ILE A 42 -6.54 -5.30 -11.00
N SER A 43 -7.18 -4.87 -9.93
CA SER A 43 -8.13 -3.76 -9.96
C SER A 43 -7.58 -2.57 -9.20
N VAL A 44 -7.89 -1.36 -9.66
CA VAL A 44 -7.43 -0.12 -9.05
C VAL A 44 -8.54 0.93 -9.03
N VAL A 45 -8.84 1.47 -7.85
CA VAL A 45 -9.78 2.59 -7.66
C VAL A 45 -9.06 3.73 -6.93
N VAL A 46 -9.29 4.97 -7.35
CA VAL A 46 -8.79 6.15 -6.61
C VAL A 46 -9.95 6.78 -5.87
N THR A 47 -9.78 7.04 -4.58
CA THR A 47 -10.72 7.87 -3.80
C THR A 47 -10.05 9.16 -3.34
N ASP A 48 -10.86 10.16 -3.00
CA ASP A 48 -10.43 11.24 -2.12
C ASP A 48 -10.29 10.76 -0.65
N GLY A 49 -9.86 11.65 0.24
CA GLY A 49 -9.74 11.39 1.67
C GLY A 49 -11.06 11.11 2.39
N ASP A 50 -12.20 11.43 1.76
CA ASP A 50 -13.54 11.15 2.26
C ASP A 50 -14.12 9.83 1.74
N LEU A 51 -13.29 9.03 1.06
CA LEU A 51 -13.63 7.72 0.51
C LEU A 51 -14.62 7.81 -0.65
N ASN A 52 -14.68 8.93 -1.38
CA ASN A 52 -15.48 9.05 -2.60
C ASN A 52 -14.65 8.61 -3.80
N PRO A 53 -15.06 7.58 -4.57
CA PRO A 53 -14.39 7.21 -5.81
C PRO A 53 -14.38 8.37 -6.80
N VAL A 54 -13.23 8.61 -7.41
CA VAL A 54 -13.06 9.62 -8.46
C VAL A 54 -13.75 9.19 -9.76
N ASP A 55 -13.77 7.88 -10.02
CA ASP A 55 -14.51 7.20 -11.08
C ASP A 55 -14.68 5.71 -10.74
N GLU A 56 -15.06 4.89 -11.72
CA GLU A 56 -15.34 3.47 -11.57
C GLU A 56 -14.10 2.59 -11.34
N GLY A 57 -12.89 3.12 -11.52
CA GLY A 57 -11.66 2.34 -11.47
C GLY A 57 -11.26 1.71 -12.80
N ILE A 58 -10.24 0.88 -12.74
CA ILE A 58 -9.81 -0.02 -13.81
C ILE A 58 -9.72 -1.44 -13.27
N ASP A 59 -10.00 -2.40 -14.12
CA ASP A 59 -9.86 -3.83 -13.85
C ASP A 59 -9.11 -4.48 -15.03
N ILE A 60 -8.03 -5.18 -14.74
CA ILE A 60 -7.13 -5.73 -15.75
C ILE A 60 -6.82 -7.18 -15.41
N VAL A 61 -7.24 -8.07 -16.29
CA VAL A 61 -6.89 -9.48 -16.23
C VAL A 61 -5.51 -9.72 -16.85
N ILE A 62 -4.66 -10.44 -16.13
CA ILE A 62 -3.27 -10.73 -16.47
C ILE A 62 -3.15 -12.22 -16.81
N ARG A 63 -2.50 -12.54 -17.93
CA ARG A 63 -2.28 -13.94 -18.30
C ARG A 63 -1.13 -14.54 -17.47
N PRO A 64 -1.37 -15.57 -16.64
CA PRO A 64 -0.29 -16.26 -15.93
C PRO A 64 0.55 -17.13 -16.87
N SER A 65 1.73 -17.53 -16.41
CA SER A 65 2.51 -18.59 -17.05
C SER A 65 1.85 -19.96 -16.87
N GLU A 66 2.08 -20.87 -17.82
CA GLU A 66 1.63 -22.27 -17.70
C GLU A 66 2.18 -22.94 -16.43
N ALA A 67 3.36 -22.54 -15.96
CA ALA A 67 3.96 -23.09 -14.75
C ALA A 67 3.14 -22.72 -13.51
N ALA A 68 2.82 -21.44 -13.33
CA ALA A 68 2.02 -20.93 -12.21
C ALA A 68 0.58 -21.49 -12.24
N GLU A 69 -0.02 -21.56 -13.43
CA GLU A 69 -1.35 -22.16 -13.60
C GLU A 69 -1.36 -23.65 -13.20
N ASN A 70 -0.34 -24.42 -13.61
CA ASN A 70 -0.26 -25.84 -13.30
C ASN A 70 0.09 -26.13 -11.82
N SER A 71 0.79 -25.22 -11.14
CA SER A 71 1.11 -25.36 -9.71
C SER A 71 -0.02 -24.93 -8.76
N MET A 72 -1.10 -24.35 -9.30
CA MET A 72 -2.24 -23.89 -8.52
C MET A 72 -2.93 -25.04 -7.78
N GLY A 73 -3.03 -24.89 -6.45
CA GLY A 73 -3.74 -25.85 -5.60
C GLY A 73 -5.26 -25.85 -5.83
N ASP A 74 -5.91 -26.97 -5.50
CA ASP A 74 -7.34 -27.21 -5.79
C ASP A 74 -8.26 -26.10 -5.29
N PHE A 75 -8.00 -25.58 -4.07
CA PHE A 75 -8.81 -24.50 -3.50
C PHE A 75 -8.81 -23.23 -4.36
N VAL A 76 -7.63 -22.78 -4.79
CA VAL A 76 -7.48 -21.56 -5.60
C VAL A 76 -8.04 -21.80 -7.00
N ARG A 77 -7.84 -22.99 -7.55
CA ARG A 77 -8.39 -23.38 -8.85
C ARG A 77 -9.92 -23.36 -8.84
N ASP A 78 -10.54 -23.94 -7.81
CA ASP A 78 -11.99 -23.95 -7.65
C ASP A 78 -12.54 -22.52 -7.49
N MET A 79 -11.85 -21.67 -6.71
CA MET A 79 -12.20 -20.26 -6.55
C MET A 79 -12.22 -19.52 -7.89
N HIS A 80 -11.13 -19.58 -8.66
CA HIS A 80 -11.03 -18.91 -9.97
C HIS A 80 -11.93 -19.52 -11.04
N THR A 81 -12.29 -20.79 -10.89
CA THR A 81 -13.29 -21.44 -11.74
C THR A 81 -14.69 -20.91 -11.45
N ASN A 82 -15.05 -20.77 -10.17
CA ASN A 82 -16.36 -20.28 -9.74
C ASN A 82 -16.56 -18.79 -10.04
N SER A 83 -15.50 -17.98 -9.92
CA SER A 83 -15.54 -16.54 -10.27
C SER A 83 -15.57 -16.31 -11.79
N GLY A 84 -15.15 -17.30 -12.57
CA GLY A 84 -15.03 -17.23 -14.03
C GLY A 84 -13.67 -16.71 -14.52
N LEU A 85 -12.82 -16.20 -13.61
CA LEU A 85 -11.53 -15.58 -13.92
C LEU A 85 -10.59 -16.50 -14.72
N ILE A 86 -10.61 -17.80 -14.43
CA ILE A 86 -9.80 -18.79 -15.16
C ILE A 86 -10.05 -18.79 -16.67
N ASN A 87 -11.26 -18.43 -17.10
CA ASN A 87 -11.61 -18.35 -18.52
C ASN A 87 -11.20 -17.01 -19.14
N GLU A 88 -11.19 -15.94 -18.33
CA GLU A 88 -10.88 -14.58 -18.76
C GLU A 88 -9.37 -14.40 -18.99
N TRP A 89 -8.52 -14.98 -18.12
CA TRP A 89 -7.06 -14.78 -18.22
C TRP A 89 -6.43 -15.37 -19.48
N VAL A 90 -7.15 -16.23 -20.21
CA VAL A 90 -6.72 -16.71 -21.52
C VAL A 90 -6.58 -15.53 -22.49
N GLN A 91 -7.44 -14.53 -22.37
CA GLN A 91 -7.39 -13.27 -23.12
C GLN A 91 -6.69 -12.13 -22.35
N GLY A 92 -6.16 -12.42 -21.16
CA GLY A 92 -5.46 -11.45 -20.33
C GLY A 92 -4.23 -10.85 -21.02
N VAL A 93 -3.85 -9.67 -20.56
CA VAL A 93 -2.67 -8.94 -21.06
C VAL A 93 -1.39 -9.46 -20.41
N ALA A 94 -0.24 -9.06 -20.96
CA ALA A 94 1.05 -9.35 -20.32
C ALA A 94 1.24 -8.48 -19.06
N LEU A 95 1.97 -9.00 -18.06
CA LEU A 95 2.22 -8.31 -16.79
C LEU A 95 2.75 -6.87 -16.97
N GLY A 96 3.74 -6.66 -17.83
CA GLY A 96 4.31 -5.33 -18.07
C GLY A 96 3.35 -4.37 -18.77
N GLU A 97 2.39 -4.89 -19.54
CA GLU A 97 1.32 -4.09 -20.14
C GLU A 97 0.30 -3.67 -19.07
N ALA A 98 -0.06 -4.59 -18.16
CA ALA A 98 -0.92 -4.28 -17.02
C ALA A 98 -0.30 -3.20 -16.11
N GLU A 99 0.98 -3.32 -15.75
CA GLU A 99 1.68 -2.31 -14.94
C GLU A 99 1.62 -0.93 -15.63
N GLN A 100 1.85 -0.87 -16.94
CA GLN A 100 1.80 0.39 -17.68
C GLN A 100 0.39 0.99 -17.72
N GLN A 101 -0.63 0.18 -17.96
CA GLN A 101 -2.03 0.65 -17.97
C GLN A 101 -2.44 1.20 -16.60
N VAL A 102 -2.01 0.56 -15.50
CA VAL A 102 -2.24 1.06 -14.15
C VAL A 102 -1.53 2.39 -13.91
N LEU A 103 -0.25 2.51 -14.31
CA LEU A 103 0.51 3.75 -14.16
C LEU A 103 -0.10 4.90 -14.97
N ASP A 104 -0.56 4.62 -16.19
CA ASP A 104 -1.25 5.61 -17.04
C ASP A 104 -2.56 6.06 -16.39
N TYR A 105 -3.33 5.12 -15.84
CA TYR A 105 -4.54 5.40 -15.08
C TYR A 105 -4.27 6.28 -13.85
N LEU A 106 -3.25 5.95 -13.05
CA LEU A 106 -2.92 6.70 -11.83
C LEU A 106 -2.34 8.08 -12.12
N SER A 107 -1.37 8.17 -13.04
CA SER A 107 -0.72 9.43 -13.40
C SER A 107 -1.67 10.45 -14.03
N ALA A 108 -2.75 9.97 -14.65
CA ALA A 108 -3.81 10.86 -15.10
C ALA A 108 -4.56 11.50 -13.94
N ARG A 109 -4.65 10.89 -12.75
CA ARG A 109 -5.53 11.29 -11.65
C ARG A 109 -4.81 11.97 -10.50
N ILE A 110 -3.62 11.50 -10.16
CA ILE A 110 -2.89 11.91 -8.95
C ILE A 110 -1.39 12.06 -9.24
N PRO A 111 -0.69 12.95 -8.51
CA PRO A 111 0.76 13.00 -8.54
C PRO A 111 1.40 11.80 -7.83
N ALA A 112 2.57 11.37 -8.31
CA ALA A 112 3.36 10.30 -7.71
C ALA A 112 3.78 10.62 -6.26
N GLY A 113 3.90 9.59 -5.43
CA GLY A 113 4.39 9.64 -4.06
C GLY A 113 3.44 10.27 -3.04
N LYS A 114 2.19 10.57 -3.42
CA LYS A 114 1.19 11.18 -2.52
C LYS A 114 0.24 10.18 -1.88
N ALA A 115 -0.30 9.25 -2.65
CA ALA A 115 -1.37 8.38 -2.20
C ALA A 115 -0.83 7.08 -1.58
N PRO A 116 -1.26 6.68 -0.37
CA PRO A 116 -0.97 5.36 0.17
C PRO A 116 -1.80 4.28 -0.54
N LEU A 117 -1.32 3.04 -0.47
CA LEU A 117 -2.08 1.85 -0.86
C LEU A 117 -3.19 1.57 0.18
N GLY A 118 -4.43 1.45 -0.26
CA GLY A 118 -5.60 1.10 0.54
C GLY A 118 -6.22 -0.25 0.15
N GLY A 119 -6.87 -0.92 1.09
CA GLY A 119 -7.56 -2.19 0.86
C GLY A 119 -7.69 -3.05 2.11
N ASN A 120 -8.16 -4.28 1.95
CA ASN A 120 -8.22 -5.28 3.02
C ASN A 120 -7.02 -6.22 2.94
N SER A 121 -6.28 -6.40 4.03
CA SER A 121 -5.15 -7.35 4.08
C SER A 121 -4.07 -7.05 3.02
N VAL A 122 -3.90 -5.77 2.67
CA VAL A 122 -3.03 -5.29 1.58
C VAL A 122 -1.55 -5.70 1.69
N GLY A 123 -1.14 -6.23 2.83
CA GLY A 123 0.20 -6.78 3.00
C GLY A 123 0.53 -7.86 1.97
N THR A 124 -0.43 -8.72 1.63
CA THR A 124 -0.25 -9.77 0.61
C THR A 124 -0.09 -9.16 -0.77
N ASP A 125 -1.01 -8.29 -1.18
CA ASP A 125 -0.98 -7.64 -2.50
C ASP A 125 0.31 -6.85 -2.66
N LYS A 126 0.69 -6.07 -1.64
CA LYS A 126 1.91 -5.27 -1.64
C LYS A 126 3.16 -6.13 -1.89
N MET A 127 3.25 -7.34 -1.30
CA MET A 127 4.39 -8.23 -1.56
C MET A 127 4.46 -8.70 -3.02
N PHE A 128 3.31 -9.02 -3.63
CA PHE A 128 3.24 -9.39 -5.04
C PHE A 128 3.57 -8.20 -5.95
N LEU A 129 3.00 -7.03 -5.65
CA LEU A 129 3.27 -5.79 -6.37
C LEU A 129 4.74 -5.37 -6.28
N GLU A 130 5.40 -5.53 -5.13
CA GLU A 130 6.84 -5.26 -4.99
C GLU A 130 7.69 -6.15 -5.91
N LYS A 131 7.28 -7.40 -6.11
CA LYS A 131 7.98 -8.34 -7.00
C LYS A 131 7.68 -8.07 -8.48
N TYR A 132 6.40 -7.90 -8.81
CA TYR A 132 5.89 -7.98 -10.18
C TYR A 132 5.60 -6.63 -10.83
N MET A 133 5.32 -5.59 -10.02
CA MET A 133 5.00 -4.24 -10.47
C MET A 133 5.78 -3.18 -9.66
N PRO A 134 7.13 -3.21 -9.66
CA PRO A 134 7.94 -2.34 -8.81
C PRO A 134 7.77 -0.85 -9.12
N LYS A 135 7.46 -0.47 -10.38
CA LYS A 135 7.26 0.93 -10.74
C LYS A 135 5.94 1.45 -10.17
N LEU A 136 4.92 0.59 -10.10
CA LEU A 136 3.67 0.91 -9.41
C LEU A 136 3.92 1.18 -7.93
N ILE A 137 4.69 0.33 -7.25
CA ILE A 137 5.04 0.56 -5.84
C ILE A 137 5.84 1.84 -5.65
N GLU A 138 6.78 2.16 -6.54
CA GLU A 138 7.54 3.42 -6.50
C GLU A 138 6.63 4.65 -6.71
N PHE A 139 5.58 4.51 -7.51
CA PHE A 139 4.60 5.58 -7.73
C PHE A 139 3.77 5.89 -6.48
N LEU A 140 3.53 4.90 -5.61
CA LEU A 140 2.71 5.04 -4.41
C LEU A 140 3.52 5.62 -3.24
N HIS A 141 2.81 6.17 -2.25
CA HIS A 141 3.41 6.51 -0.97
C HIS A 141 3.70 5.23 -0.16
N TYR A 142 4.78 5.22 0.62
CA TYR A 142 5.25 4.03 1.35
C TYR A 142 4.29 3.49 2.42
N ARG A 143 3.34 4.33 2.89
CA ARG A 143 2.34 3.96 3.90
C ARG A 143 1.19 3.19 3.27
N ILE A 144 0.52 2.42 4.10
CA ILE A 144 -0.68 1.68 3.74
C ILE A 144 -1.85 2.06 4.63
N ILE A 145 -3.06 1.91 4.12
CA ILE A 145 -4.32 1.97 4.85
C ILE A 145 -4.93 0.57 4.78
N ASP A 146 -4.71 -0.22 5.82
CA ASP A 146 -5.21 -1.59 5.89
C ASP A 146 -6.51 -1.66 6.70
N VAL A 147 -7.62 -1.87 6.01
CA VAL A 147 -8.96 -1.98 6.62
C VAL A 147 -9.04 -3.17 7.58
N SER A 148 -8.28 -4.23 7.33
CA SER A 148 -8.25 -5.42 8.18
C SER A 148 -7.65 -5.13 9.57
N SER A 149 -6.79 -4.12 9.68
CA SER A 149 -6.29 -3.64 10.98
C SER A 149 -7.43 -3.09 11.84
N LEU A 150 -8.32 -2.26 11.27
CA LEU A 150 -9.50 -1.77 11.99
C LEU A 150 -10.49 -2.90 12.30
N LYS A 151 -10.66 -3.85 11.38
CA LYS A 151 -11.49 -5.04 11.60
C LYS A 151 -11.04 -5.85 12.80
N GLU A 152 -9.75 -6.14 12.92
CA GLU A 152 -9.18 -6.89 14.04
C GLU A 152 -9.26 -6.13 15.37
N LEU A 153 -9.07 -4.82 15.37
CA LEU A 153 -9.27 -3.98 16.56
C LEU A 153 -10.74 -3.94 16.99
N THR A 154 -11.66 -3.77 16.03
CA THR A 154 -13.11 -3.76 16.27
C THR A 154 -13.59 -5.07 16.86
N LYS A 155 -13.09 -6.21 16.35
CA LYS A 155 -13.38 -7.53 16.93
C LYS A 155 -13.03 -7.65 18.41
N ARG A 156 -11.94 -7.01 18.84
CA ARG A 156 -11.44 -7.07 20.23
C ARG A 156 -12.13 -6.07 21.14
N TRP A 157 -12.34 -4.85 20.67
CA TRP A 157 -12.81 -3.74 21.50
C TRP A 157 -14.31 -3.51 21.41
N TYR A 158 -14.90 -3.81 20.25
CA TYR A 158 -16.31 -3.55 19.95
C TYR A 158 -16.99 -4.74 19.22
N PRO A 159 -17.13 -5.93 19.84
CA PRO A 159 -17.66 -7.12 19.16
C PRO A 159 -19.03 -6.92 18.51
N ARG A 160 -19.91 -6.12 19.12
CA ARG A 160 -21.23 -5.79 18.55
C ARG A 160 -21.12 -5.07 17.20
N VAL A 161 -20.16 -4.15 17.07
CA VAL A 161 -19.89 -3.43 15.84
C VAL A 161 -19.30 -4.39 14.80
N TYR A 162 -18.38 -5.27 15.20
CA TYR A 162 -17.79 -6.27 14.32
C TYR A 162 -18.86 -7.18 13.69
N PHE A 163 -19.79 -7.73 14.47
CA PHE A 163 -20.83 -8.62 13.95
C PHE A 163 -21.91 -7.91 13.11
N ALA A 164 -21.98 -6.58 13.18
CA ALA A 164 -22.90 -5.77 12.40
C ALA A 164 -22.29 -5.20 11.11
N SER A 165 -21.04 -5.56 10.77
CA SER A 165 -20.40 -5.10 9.53
C SER A 165 -21.20 -5.51 8.30
N PRO A 166 -21.19 -4.70 7.22
CA PRO A 166 -21.84 -5.04 5.96
C PRO A 166 -21.38 -6.41 5.42
N LYS A 167 -22.28 -7.09 4.71
CA LYS A 167 -21.94 -8.31 3.97
C LYS A 167 -21.23 -7.93 2.67
N LYS A 168 -20.17 -8.67 2.36
CA LYS A 168 -19.42 -8.53 1.11
C LYS A 168 -20.21 -9.07 -0.09
N PHE A 169 -20.05 -8.45 -1.25
CA PHE A 169 -20.66 -8.85 -2.52
C PHE A 169 -19.66 -9.09 -3.67
N GLY A 170 -18.37 -8.80 -3.48
CA GLY A 170 -17.34 -8.84 -4.52
C GLY A 170 -17.11 -10.20 -5.19
N ASN A 171 -17.40 -11.30 -4.47
CA ASN A 171 -17.37 -12.68 -4.99
C ASN A 171 -16.01 -13.08 -5.61
N HIS A 172 -14.88 -12.68 -4.98
CA HIS A 172 -13.52 -13.00 -5.46
C HIS A 172 -13.25 -12.45 -6.86
N ARG A 173 -13.58 -11.16 -7.01
CA ARG A 173 -13.28 -10.36 -8.20
C ARG A 173 -12.74 -9.04 -7.70
N ALA A 174 -11.57 -8.68 -8.19
CA ALA A 174 -10.75 -7.65 -7.56
C ALA A 174 -11.50 -6.32 -7.41
N LEU A 175 -12.24 -5.88 -8.44
CA LEU A 175 -12.97 -4.61 -8.38
C LEU A 175 -14.09 -4.63 -7.34
N GLY A 176 -14.83 -5.75 -7.24
CA GLY A 176 -15.91 -5.90 -6.27
C GLY A 176 -15.37 -5.91 -4.83
N ASP A 177 -14.25 -6.60 -4.61
CA ASP A 177 -13.58 -6.67 -3.31
C ASP A 177 -12.97 -5.33 -2.87
N ILE A 178 -12.56 -4.47 -3.80
CA ILE A 178 -12.21 -3.07 -3.52
C ILE A 178 -13.41 -2.29 -3.00
N TYR A 179 -14.55 -2.34 -3.69
CA TYR A 179 -15.74 -1.60 -3.25
C TYR A 179 -16.26 -2.07 -1.89
N ASP A 180 -16.23 -3.38 -1.64
CA ASP A 180 -16.50 -3.95 -0.33
C ASP A 180 -15.55 -3.40 0.74
N SER A 181 -14.27 -3.24 0.42
CA SER A 181 -13.26 -2.70 1.34
C SER A 181 -13.47 -1.21 1.63
N ILE A 182 -13.86 -0.42 0.63
CA ILE A 182 -14.21 0.99 0.78
C ILE A 182 -15.44 1.12 1.69
N ASP A 183 -16.48 0.34 1.45
CA ASP A 183 -17.72 0.37 2.24
C ASP A 183 -17.49 -0.14 3.68
N GLU A 184 -16.62 -1.14 3.88
CA GLU A 184 -16.21 -1.59 5.20
C GLU A 184 -15.46 -0.48 5.96
N LEU A 185 -14.56 0.27 5.30
CA LEU A 185 -13.88 1.41 5.92
C LEU A 185 -14.85 2.57 6.23
N ARG A 186 -15.80 2.87 5.32
CA ARG A 186 -16.87 3.84 5.58
C ARG A 186 -17.68 3.45 6.81
N TYR A 187 -18.07 2.19 6.92
CA TYR A 187 -18.76 1.68 8.10
C TYR A 187 -17.95 1.89 9.38
N TYR A 188 -16.65 1.56 9.38
CA TYR A 188 -15.79 1.78 10.54
C TYR A 188 -15.59 3.27 10.87
N ARG A 189 -15.50 4.13 9.85
CA ARG A 189 -15.45 5.58 10.03
C ARG A 189 -16.66 6.09 10.83
N GLU A 190 -17.86 5.67 10.45
CA GLU A 190 -19.11 6.10 11.07
C GLU A 190 -19.30 5.64 12.52
N VAL A 191 -18.81 4.44 12.87
CA VAL A 191 -19.12 3.80 14.16
C VAL A 191 -17.98 3.83 15.19
N LEU A 192 -16.73 3.95 14.75
CA LEU A 192 -15.55 3.92 15.65
C LEU A 192 -14.98 5.30 15.95
N PHE A 193 -15.11 6.24 15.01
CA PHE A 193 -14.47 7.53 15.13
C PHE A 193 -15.48 8.61 15.56
N PRO A 194 -15.01 9.66 16.26
CA PRO A 194 -15.84 10.82 16.58
C PRO A 194 -16.46 11.45 15.33
N HIS A 195 -17.71 11.93 15.44
CA HIS A 195 -18.37 12.70 14.38
C HIS A 195 -17.74 14.10 14.22
N ASP A 196 -18.04 14.75 13.10
CA ASP A 196 -17.53 16.08 12.70
C ASP A 196 -15.98 16.13 12.65
N ASP A 197 -15.36 17.18 13.18
CA ASP A 197 -13.90 17.38 13.20
C ASP A 197 -13.20 16.60 14.34
N GLY A 198 -13.97 15.82 15.11
CA GLY A 198 -13.48 15.10 16.29
C GLY A 198 -13.06 16.00 17.46
N PRO A 199 -12.32 15.45 18.45
CA PRO A 199 -11.92 16.21 19.63
C PRO A 199 -11.00 17.37 19.26
N ASN A 200 -11.21 18.52 19.88
CA ASN A 200 -10.34 19.67 19.64
C ASN A 200 -8.92 19.44 20.20
N VAL A 201 -7.98 20.33 19.86
CA VAL A 201 -6.57 20.21 20.24
C VAL A 201 -6.40 20.01 21.75
N SER A 202 -7.12 20.78 22.58
CA SER A 202 -7.00 20.69 24.05
C SER A 202 -7.53 19.37 24.60
N GLU A 203 -8.61 18.85 24.04
CA GLU A 203 -9.15 17.52 24.40
C GLU A 203 -8.17 16.41 24.00
N SER A 204 -7.61 16.51 22.80
CA SER A 204 -6.62 15.57 22.27
C SER A 204 -5.33 15.55 23.11
N GLU A 205 -4.81 16.71 23.51
CA GLU A 205 -3.62 16.83 24.38
C GLU A 205 -3.86 16.21 25.76
N LYS A 206 -5.04 16.43 26.36
CA LYS A 206 -5.39 15.79 27.64
C LYS A 206 -5.38 14.28 27.53
N ILE A 207 -5.99 13.72 26.48
CA ILE A 207 -5.99 12.26 26.24
C ILE A 207 -4.56 11.77 26.04
N ALA A 208 -3.74 12.46 25.25
CA ALA A 208 -2.34 12.11 25.01
C ALA A 208 -1.54 11.99 26.32
N HIS A 209 -1.65 12.96 27.23
CA HIS A 209 -0.99 12.91 28.54
C HIS A 209 -1.45 11.74 29.42
N THR A 210 -2.71 11.28 29.29
CA THR A 210 -3.17 10.09 30.04
C THR A 210 -2.60 8.78 29.52
N VAL A 211 -2.11 8.75 28.27
CA VAL A 211 -1.57 7.54 27.62
C VAL A 211 -0.04 7.54 27.60
N GLU A 212 0.57 8.72 27.51
CA GLU A 212 2.01 8.92 27.51
C GLU A 212 2.70 8.21 28.69
N GLY A 213 3.79 7.50 28.40
CA GLY A 213 4.60 6.83 29.41
C GLY A 213 4.02 5.53 29.99
N LYS A 214 2.80 5.10 29.64
CA LYS A 214 2.22 3.82 30.10
C LYS A 214 3.09 2.61 29.75
N THR A 215 3.70 2.61 28.57
CA THR A 215 4.58 1.54 28.08
C THR A 215 6.07 1.89 28.21
N ALA A 216 6.44 3.16 28.37
CA ALA A 216 7.84 3.56 28.57
C ALA A 216 8.46 2.88 29.81
N LYS A 217 7.64 2.63 30.84
CA LYS A 217 8.02 1.88 32.05
C LYS A 217 8.47 0.45 31.76
N LEU A 218 8.00 -0.16 30.67
CA LEU A 218 8.40 -1.51 30.25
C LEU A 218 9.77 -1.52 29.57
N VAL A 219 10.17 -0.43 28.93
CA VAL A 219 11.48 -0.30 28.25
C VAL A 219 12.59 0.08 29.24
N SER A 220 12.25 0.87 30.28
CA SER A 220 13.22 1.32 31.29
C SER A 220 13.60 0.26 32.34
N ALA A 221 12.96 -0.91 32.36
CA ALA A 221 13.17 -1.93 33.39
C ALA A 221 14.42 -2.82 33.16
N ASP A 222 15.05 -2.77 31.98
CA ASP A 222 16.11 -3.71 31.56
C ASP A 222 17.41 -3.05 31.07
N SER A 223 17.79 -1.89 31.62
CA SER A 223 19.17 -1.40 31.44
C SER A 223 20.06 -1.97 32.56
N PRO A 224 20.91 -3.00 32.32
CA PRO A 224 21.93 -3.37 33.29
C PRO A 224 22.93 -2.22 33.41
N THR A 225 22.98 -1.58 34.56
CA THR A 225 24.08 -0.70 34.95
C THR A 225 25.35 -1.53 35.07
N THR A 226 26.13 -1.61 34.01
CA THR A 226 27.54 -1.99 34.09
C THR A 226 28.30 -0.80 34.69
N PRO A 227 28.96 -0.93 35.86
CA PRO A 227 29.81 0.15 36.34
C PRO A 227 31.03 0.21 35.41
N ALA A 228 31.23 1.36 34.75
CA ALA A 228 32.42 1.63 33.98
C ALA A 228 33.64 1.62 34.92
N SER A 229 34.41 0.54 34.86
CA SER A 229 35.77 0.48 35.41
C SER A 229 36.65 1.42 34.59
N ALA A 230 37.09 2.51 35.21
CA ALA A 230 38.06 3.43 34.64
C ALA A 230 39.43 2.74 34.58
N LEU A 231 39.94 2.51 33.37
CA LEU A 231 41.37 2.33 33.12
C LEU A 231 41.92 3.61 32.49
N PRO A 232 43.07 4.12 32.96
CA PRO A 232 43.58 5.42 32.55
C PRO A 232 44.19 5.38 31.14
N LEU A 233 43.91 6.42 30.34
CA LEU A 233 44.66 6.73 29.13
C LEU A 233 46.11 7.09 29.52
N THR A 234 47.08 6.30 29.07
CA THR A 234 48.45 6.77 28.88
C THR A 234 48.64 7.12 27.41
N ALA A 235 49.03 8.36 27.15
CA ALA A 235 49.38 8.86 25.83
C ALA A 235 50.71 8.26 25.34
N PRO A 236 50.92 8.04 24.03
CA PRO A 236 52.26 7.85 23.48
C PRO A 236 52.87 9.20 23.07
N ASP A 237 54.11 9.42 23.51
CA ASP A 237 54.96 10.54 23.14
C ASP A 237 55.31 10.55 21.64
N PHE A 238 55.40 11.76 21.10
CA PHE A 238 55.95 12.09 19.78
C PHE A 238 57.43 11.69 19.66
N CYS A 239 57.84 11.09 18.53
CA CYS A 239 58.99 11.56 17.72
C CYS A 239 59.20 10.72 16.43
N GLY A 240 59.06 11.36 15.28
CA GLY A 240 60.15 11.41 14.30
C GLY A 240 60.31 10.32 13.22
N VAL A 241 60.44 10.85 11.99
CA VAL A 241 61.40 10.45 10.94
C VAL A 241 60.89 9.56 9.78
N ARG A 242 60.60 10.26 8.67
CA ARG A 242 60.93 9.99 7.25
C ARG A 242 60.53 8.65 6.60
N GLY A 243 59.86 8.77 5.45
CA GLY A 243 60.45 8.27 4.20
C GLY A 243 59.57 7.43 3.28
N PHE A 244 59.50 7.86 2.02
CA PHE A 244 59.35 7.08 0.78
C PHE A 244 57.97 6.51 0.39
N ALA A 245 57.33 7.26 -0.52
CA ALA A 245 56.98 6.91 -1.91
C ALA A 245 56.65 5.46 -2.34
N ASN A 246 55.74 5.41 -3.33
CA ASN A 246 55.48 4.37 -4.35
C ASN A 246 54.67 3.15 -3.88
N ASN A 247 53.82 2.50 -4.67
CA ASN A 247 53.20 2.70 -5.99
C ASN A 247 52.23 1.50 -6.16
N THR A 248 51.18 1.66 -6.98
CA THR A 248 50.51 0.61 -7.80
C THR A 248 49.91 -0.69 -7.21
N SER A 249 48.69 -0.97 -7.71
CA SER A 249 48.16 -2.28 -8.17
C SER A 249 47.65 -3.25 -7.10
N ILE A 250 46.68 -4.15 -7.29
CA ILE A 250 45.73 -4.56 -8.34
C ILE A 250 44.76 -5.56 -7.62
N SER A 251 43.52 -5.63 -8.08
CA SER A 251 42.47 -6.66 -7.91
C SER A 251 42.62 -7.78 -6.86
N ARG A 252 41.55 -8.03 -6.10
CA ARG A 252 40.52 -9.04 -6.40
C ARG A 252 39.24 -8.73 -5.63
#